data_AF-A0A547PCJ8-F1
#
_entry.id   AF-A0A547PCJ8-F1
#
_cell.length_a   1.000
_cell.length_b   1.000
_cell.length_c   1.000
_cell.angle_alpha   90.00
_cell.angle_beta   90.00
_cell.angle_gamma   90.00
#
_symmetry.space_group_name_H-M   'P 1'
#
loop_
_entity.id
_entity.type
_entity.pdbx_description
1 polymer ?
#
loop_
_entity_poly.entity_id
_entity_poly.type
_entity_poly.pdbx_seq_one_letter_code
_entity_poly.pdbx_strand_id
1 'polypeptide(L)' 'MAQTYEFYRDRADEAATKAKEATLDNVRDRELRSEKTWRALANQAQKVAADRAKAEDERAAKRAAEAIAEQ' A
#
# COMPACT_ATOMS: atom_id res chain seq x y z
N MET A 1 1.25 -1.77 -14.59
CA MET A 1 0.94 -2.70 -13.49
C MET A 1 1.24 -2.00 -12.18
N ALA A 2 0.34 -2.05 -11.20
CA ALA A 2 0.63 -1.57 -9.85
C ALA A 2 1.39 -2.65 -9.08
N GLN A 3 2.40 -2.26 -8.29
CA GLN A 3 3.18 -3.18 -7.45
C GLN A 3 2.50 -3.40 -6.08
N THR A 4 3.02 -4.35 -5.30
CA THR A 4 2.47 -4.71 -3.99
C THR A 4 2.79 -3.64 -2.93
N TYR A 5 2.01 -3.65 -1.84
CA TYR A 5 2.30 -2.85 -0.65
C TYR A 5 3.75 -3.03 -0.17
N GLU A 6 4.19 -4.29 -0.08
CA GLU A 6 5.53 -4.66 0.40
C GLU A 6 6.63 -4.03 -0.45
N PHE A 7 6.49 -4.07 -1.79
CA PHE A 7 7.43 -3.44 -2.69
C PHE A 7 7.57 -1.93 -2.41
N TYR A 8 6.46 -1.22 -2.27
CA TYR A 8 6.51 0.23 -1.99
C TYR A 8 7.02 0.54 -0.59
N ARG A 9 6.70 -0.31 0.40
CA ARG A 9 7.22 -0.20 1.77
C ARG A 9 8.74 -0.36 1.77
N ASP A 10 9.26 -1.41 1.15
CA ASP A 10 10.69 -1.69 1.13
C ASP A 10 11.47 -0.54 0.45
N ARG A 11 10.92 0.05 -0.63
CA ARG A 11 11.48 1.25 -1.26
C ARG A 11 11.44 2.49 -0.37
N ALA A 12 10.39 2.66 0.43
CA ALA A 12 10.31 3.73 1.40
C ALA A 12 11.39 3.58 2.48
N ASP A 13 11.60 2.36 2.97
CA ASP A 13 12.57 2.09 4.03
C ASP A 13 14.02 2.19 3.52
N GLU A 14 14.29 1.79 2.26
CA GLU A 14 15.56 2.05 1.58
C GLU A 14 15.85 3.56 1.51
N ALA A 15 14.88 4.37 1.08
CA ALA A 15 15.03 5.82 0.99
C ALA A 15 15.22 6.46 2.38
N ALA A 16 14.47 6.00 3.39
CA ALA A 16 14.63 6.46 4.76
C ALA A 16 16.03 6.15 5.32
N THR A 17 16.58 4.98 4.99
CA THR A 17 17.94 4.58 5.38
C THR A 17 18.98 5.49 4.72
N LYS A 18 18.87 5.72 3.41
CA LYS A 18 19.75 6.65 2.69
C LYS A 18 19.67 8.08 3.20
N ALA A 19 18.49 8.54 3.58
CA ALA A 19 18.31 9.86 4.20
C ALA A 19 19.07 9.98 5.53
N LYS A 20 19.05 8.92 6.36
CA LYS A 20 19.79 8.88 7.64
C LYS A 20 21.30 8.87 7.44
N GLU A 21 21.78 8.17 6.42
CA GLU A 21 23.21 8.07 6.08
C GLU A 21 23.73 9.30 5.31
N ALA A 22 22.84 10.16 4.80
CA ALA A 22 23.21 11.32 4.01
C ALA A 22 24.00 12.35 4.83
N THR A 23 25.23 12.62 4.37
CA THR A 23 26.13 13.63 4.94
C THR A 23 25.85 15.05 4.41
N LEU A 24 25.13 15.17 3.29
CA LEU A 24 24.74 16.43 2.70
C LEU A 24 23.23 16.64 2.82
N ASP A 25 22.82 17.83 3.23
CA ASP A 25 21.41 18.16 3.46
C ASP A 25 20.57 18.03 2.17
N ASN A 26 21.11 18.45 1.03
CA ASN A 26 20.42 18.33 -0.26
C ASN A 26 20.17 16.86 -0.68
N VAL A 27 21.05 15.93 -0.28
CA VAL A 27 20.86 14.50 -0.48
C VAL A 27 19.81 13.98 0.49
N ARG A 28 19.89 14.34 1.77
CA ARG A 28 18.87 13.99 2.77
C ARG A 28 17.48 14.40 2.33
N ASP A 29 17.30 15.64 1.88
CA ASP A 29 16.02 16.18 1.43
C ASP A 29 15.49 15.49 0.17
N ARG A 30 16.39 15.05 -0.72
CA ARG A 30 15.98 14.24 -1.87
C ARG A 30 15.44 12.89 -1.42
N GLU A 31 16.18 12.18 -0.56
CA GLU A 31 15.80 10.86 -0.08
C GLU A 31 14.51 10.90 0.75
N LEU A 32 14.31 11.93 1.59
CA LEU A 32 13.07 12.14 2.33
C LEU A 32 11.86 12.38 1.41
N ARG A 33 12.04 13.10 0.30
CA ARG A 33 10.98 13.26 -0.71
C ARG A 33 10.67 11.93 -1.39
N SER A 34 11.68 11.14 -1.75
CA SER A 34 11.50 9.81 -2.30
C SER A 34 10.78 8.88 -1.32
N GLU A 35 11.19 8.86 -0.05
CA GLU A 35 10.51 8.12 1.02
C GLU A 35 9.03 8.51 1.09
N LYS A 36 8.71 9.81 1.13
CA LYS A 36 7.33 10.29 1.19
C LYS A 36 6.48 9.76 0.03
N THR A 37 7.02 9.80 -1.19
CA THR A 37 6.34 9.26 -2.38
C THR A 37 6.11 7.76 -2.26
N TRP A 38 7.13 7.00 -1.83
CA TRP A 38 7.00 5.55 -1.67
C TRP A 38 6.01 5.16 -0.57
N ARG A 39 6.03 5.86 0.57
CA ARG A 39 5.04 5.66 1.64
C ARG A 39 3.62 5.94 1.18
N ALA A 40 3.40 6.99 0.40
CA ALA A 40 2.08 7.30 -0.15
C ALA A 40 1.57 6.18 -1.07
N LEU A 41 2.43 5.64 -1.94
CA LEU A 41 2.09 4.52 -2.82
C LEU A 41 1.83 3.23 -2.03
N ALA A 42 2.61 2.95 -0.98
CA ALA A 42 2.37 1.82 -0.09
C ALA A 42 0.97 1.93 0.56
N ASN A 43 0.65 3.08 1.15
CA ASN A 43 -0.66 3.31 1.76
C ASN A 43 -1.81 3.14 0.77
N GLN A 44 -1.63 3.62 -0.47
CA GLN A 44 -2.63 3.44 -1.52
C GLN A 44 -2.81 1.95 -1.89
N ALA A 45 -1.71 1.21 -2.05
CA ALA A 45 -1.75 -0.22 -2.36
C ALA A 45 -2.43 -1.02 -1.23
N GLN A 46 -2.13 -0.68 0.03
CA GLN A 46 -2.78 -1.29 1.19
C GLN A 46 -4.29 -1.01 1.21
N LYS A 47 -4.69 0.23 0.95
CA LYS A 47 -6.11 0.61 0.87
C LYS A 47 -6.84 -0.16 -0.23
N VAL A 48 -6.25 -0.25 -1.43
CA VAL A 48 -6.85 -1.01 -2.53
C VAL A 48 -6.99 -2.50 -2.18
N ALA A 49 -6.00 -3.10 -1.53
CA ALA A 49 -6.08 -4.48 -1.08
C ALA A 49 -7.20 -4.69 -0.06
N ALA A 50 -7.32 -3.79 0.92
CA ALA A 50 -8.39 -3.83 1.92
C ALA A 50 -9.78 -3.64 1.31
N ASP A 51 -9.93 -2.67 0.39
CA ASP A 51 -11.19 -2.41 -0.31
C ASP A 51 -11.62 -3.62 -1.14
N ARG A 52 -10.66 -4.33 -1.77
CA ARG A 52 -10.95 -5.59 -2.50
C ARG A 52 -11.40 -6.71 -1.57
N ALA A 53 -10.72 -6.93 -0.45
CA ALA A 53 -11.11 -7.95 0.52
C ALA A 53 -12.55 -7.71 1.01
N LYS A 54 -12.87 -6.46 1.37
CA LYS A 54 -14.22 -6.07 1.78
C LYS A 54 -15.27 -6.35 0.69
N ALA A 55 -14.97 -5.99 -0.56
CA ALA A 55 -15.89 -6.23 -1.67
C ALA A 55 -16.15 -7.72 -1.92
N GLU A 56 -15.13 -8.57 -1.76
CA GLU A 56 -15.28 -10.02 -1.90
C GLU A 56 -16.13 -10.61 -0.76
N ASP A 57 -15.94 -10.15 0.48
CA ASP A 57 -16.76 -10.55 1.63
C ASP A 57 -18.23 -10.16 1.42
N GLU A 58 -18.50 -8.93 0.96
CA GLU A 58 -19.85 -8.46 0.66
C GLU A 58 -20.51 -9.29 -0.46
N ARG A 59 -19.75 -9.65 -1.50
CA ARG A 59 -20.24 -10.52 -2.59
C ARG A 59 -20.51 -11.95 -2.11
N ALA A 60 -19.66 -12.49 -1.24
CA ALA A 60 -19.87 -13.81 -0.64
C ALA A 60 -21.13 -13.81 0.24
N ALA A 61 -21.31 -12.78 1.07
CA ALA A 61 -22.50 -12.63 1.90
C ALA A 61 -23.80 -12.53 1.06
N LYS A 62 -23.79 -11.76 -0.03
CA LYS A 62 -24.93 -11.67 -0.96
C LYS A 62 -25.26 -13.02 -1.59
N ARG A 63 -24.25 -13.73 -2.13
CA ARG A 63 -24.45 -15.07 -2.71
C ARG A 63 -25.00 -16.07 -1.70
N ALA A 64 -24.53 -16.02 -0.45
CA ALA A 64 -25.05 -16.88 0.62
C ALA A 64 -26.52 -16.53 0.97
N ALA A 65 -26.87 -15.25 1.04
CA ALA A 65 -28.24 -14.82 1.30
C ALA A 65 -29.19 -15.21 0.16
N GLU A 66 -28.77 -15.06 -1.09
CA GLU A 66 -29.52 -15.49 -2.28
C GLU A 66 -29.75 -17.01 -2.27
N ALA A 67 -28.72 -17.81 -1.96
CA ALA A 67 -28.83 -19.27 -1.88
C ALA A 67 -29.73 -19.78 -0.72
N ILE A 68 -29.89 -18.98 0.34
CA ILE A 68 -30.85 -19.28 1.43
C ILE A 68 -32.27 -18.89 1.00
N ALA A 69 -32.44 -17.79 0.28
CA ALA A 69 -33.75 -17.29 -0.16
C ALA A 69 -34.38 -18.13 -1.29
N GLU A 70 -33.57 -18.88 -2.03
CA GLU A 70 -34.02 -19.76 -3.13
C GLU A 70 -34.33 -21.20 -2.66
N GLN A 71 -34.12 -21.52 -1.38
CA GLN A 71 -34.50 -22.79 -0.74
C GLN A 71 -35.82 -22.68 0.02
#